data_AF-A0A943Y7V2-F1
#
_entry.id   AF-A0A943Y7V2-F1
#
_cell.length_a   1.000
_cell.length_b   1.000
_cell.length_c   1.000
_cell.angle_alpha   90.00
_cell.angle_beta   90.00
_cell.angle_gamma   90.00
#
_symmetry.space_group_name_H-M   'P 1'
#
loop_
_entity.id
_entity.type
_entity.pdbx_description
1 polymer ?
#
loop_
_entity_poly.entity_id
_entity_poly.type
_entity_poly.pdbx_seq_one_letter_code
_entity_poly.pdbx_strand_id
1 'polypeptide(L)'
;MDPSFFNNAAFNNMSPEKMQFLLSFAQKDKPKNMKDIMPFLLSNMKQAKDQHLDFSKPEVQLICELLSKDLPAPEQERVKKLMNLLMG
;
A
#
# COMPACT_ATOMS: atom_id res chain seq x y z
N MET A 1 2.19 -15.01 -1.37
CA MET A 1 1.99 -14.04 -0.27
C MET A 1 2.60 -14.66 0.98
N ASP A 2 3.44 -13.93 1.70
CA ASP A 2 4.09 -14.43 2.92
C ASP A 2 3.05 -14.52 4.05
N PRO A 3 2.85 -15.67 4.72
CA PRO A 3 1.86 -15.82 5.79
C PRO A 3 2.09 -14.87 6.98
N SER A 4 3.34 -14.43 7.18
CA SER A 4 3.69 -13.46 8.23
C SER A 4 3.03 -12.10 8.04
N PHE A 5 2.57 -11.78 6.82
CA PHE A 5 1.86 -10.55 6.51
C PHE A 5 0.55 -10.45 7.28
N PHE A 6 -0.23 -11.53 7.33
CA PHE A 6 -1.53 -11.57 8.03
C PHE A 6 -1.38 -11.56 9.56
N ASN A 7 -0.16 -11.68 10.09
CA ASN A 7 0.09 -11.69 11.52
C ASN A 7 0.26 -10.28 12.11
N ASN A 8 0.08 -9.23 11.30
CA ASN A 8 0.18 -7.86 11.78
C ASN A 8 -1.14 -7.40 12.42
N ALA A 9 -1.06 -6.78 13.60
CA ALA A 9 -2.21 -6.27 14.35
C ALA A 9 -3.04 -5.22 13.56
N ALA A 10 -2.46 -4.58 12.55
CA ALA A 10 -3.19 -3.70 11.63
C ALA A 10 -4.32 -4.41 10.87
N PHE A 11 -4.26 -5.75 10.73
CA PHE A 11 -5.32 -6.54 10.11
C PHE A 11 -6.49 -6.84 11.05
N ASN A 12 -6.29 -6.80 12.37
CA ASN A 12 -7.33 -7.20 13.33
C ASN A 12 -8.54 -6.26 13.34
N ASN A 13 -8.37 -5.00 12.91
CA ASN A 13 -9.44 -4.00 12.86
C ASN A 13 -9.73 -3.52 11.43
N MET A 14 -9.20 -4.22 10.42
CA MET A 14 -9.36 -3.82 9.02
C MET A 14 -10.71 -4.30 8.49
N SER A 15 -11.44 -3.42 7.79
CA SER A 15 -12.70 -3.80 7.16
C SER A 15 -12.46 -4.74 5.95
N PRO A 16 -13.45 -5.56 5.57
CA PRO A 16 -13.32 -6.48 4.44
C PRO A 16 -12.94 -5.78 3.13
N GLU A 17 -13.44 -4.58 2.89
CA GLU A 17 -13.20 -3.79 1.67
C GLU A 17 -11.74 -3.32 1.60
N LYS A 18 -11.20 -2.85 2.73
CA LYS A 18 -9.78 -2.50 2.85
C LYS A 18 -8.91 -3.71 2.59
N MET A 19 -9.24 -4.86 3.18
CA MET A 19 -8.50 -6.10 2.98
C MET A 19 -8.54 -6.54 1.50
N GLN A 20 -9.70 -6.45 0.85
CA GLN A 20 -9.86 -6.75 -0.58
C GLN A 20 -9.00 -5.82 -1.45
N PHE A 21 -8.96 -4.53 -1.10
CA PHE A 21 -8.08 -3.56 -1.76
C PHE A 21 -6.60 -3.96 -1.58
N LEU A 22 -6.17 -4.33 -0.38
CA LEU A 22 -4.80 -4.78 -0.13
C LEU A 22 -4.44 -6.05 -0.87
N LEU A 23 -5.33 -7.03 -0.91
CA LEU A 23 -5.14 -8.26 -1.67
C LEU A 23 -5.00 -7.95 -3.16
N SER A 24 -5.93 -7.16 -3.71
CA SER A 24 -5.91 -6.75 -5.11
C SER A 24 -4.63 -5.98 -5.43
N PHE A 25 -4.18 -5.14 -4.52
CA PHE A 25 -3.00 -4.32 -4.69
C PHE A 25 -1.69 -5.11 -4.58
N ALA A 26 -1.61 -6.08 -3.66
CA ALA A 26 -0.48 -6.99 -3.52
C ALA A 26 -0.36 -7.96 -4.70
N GLN A 27 -1.49 -8.31 -5.33
CA GLN A 27 -1.54 -9.15 -6.52
C GLN A 27 -1.21 -8.40 -7.81
N LYS A 28 -1.35 -7.07 -7.84
CA LYS A 28 -0.98 -6.27 -9.01
C LYS A 28 0.54 -6.31 -9.22
N ASP A 29 0.96 -6.49 -10.47
CA ASP A 29 2.37 -6.40 -10.86
C ASP A 29 2.92 -5.02 -10.50
N LYS A 30 3.87 -5.01 -9.55
CA LYS A 30 4.52 -3.78 -9.11
C LYS A 30 5.56 -3.38 -10.16
N PRO A 31 5.49 -2.15 -10.69
CA PRO A 31 6.52 -1.68 -11.59
C PRO A 31 7.87 -1.59 -10.88
N LYS A 32 8.93 -2.03 -11.57
CA LYS A 32 10.31 -1.99 -11.06
C LYS A 32 11.00 -0.64 -11.30
N ASN A 33 10.34 0.27 -12.04
CA ASN A 33 10.88 1.55 -12.49
C ASN A 33 10.10 2.72 -11.91
N MET A 34 10.81 3.79 -11.55
CA MET A 34 10.23 5.03 -10.99
C MET A 34 9.13 5.67 -11.85
N LYS A 35 9.28 5.64 -13.17
CA LYS A 35 8.33 6.30 -14.08
C LYS A 35 6.95 5.66 -14.03
N ASP A 36 6.92 4.38 -13.69
CA ASP A 36 5.70 3.58 -13.64
C ASP A 36 5.18 3.45 -12.20
N ILE A 37 6.05 3.58 -11.18
CA ILE A 37 5.64 3.48 -9.78
C ILE A 37 4.76 4.65 -9.32
N MET A 38 5.03 5.87 -9.78
CA MET A 38 4.19 7.03 -9.45
C MET A 38 2.76 6.88 -9.96
N PRO A 39 2.51 6.65 -11.27
CA PRO A 39 1.14 6.47 -11.77
C PRO A 39 0.48 5.22 -11.18
N PHE A 40 1.25 4.16 -10.88
CA PHE A 40 0.73 3.00 -10.16
C PHE A 40 0.23 3.36 -8.77
N LEU A 41 1.04 4.04 -7.94
CA LEU A 41 0.65 4.44 -6.59
C LEU A 41 -0.54 5.42 -6.62
N LEU A 42 -0.50 6.43 -7.49
CA LEU A 42 -1.58 7.40 -7.62
C LEU A 42 -2.91 6.75 -8.04
N SER A 43 -2.88 5.82 -8.99
CA SER A 43 -4.08 5.13 -9.46
C SER A 43 -4.70 4.26 -8.35
N ASN A 44 -3.86 3.56 -7.58
CA ASN A 44 -4.33 2.74 -6.47
C ASN A 44 -4.84 3.60 -5.31
N MET A 45 -4.18 4.71 -4.97
CA MET A 45 -4.67 5.63 -3.93
C MET A 45 -5.98 6.31 -4.33
N LYS A 46 -6.11 6.71 -5.60
CA LYS A 46 -7.38 7.22 -6.12
C LYS A 46 -8.47 6.17 -5.99
N GLN A 47 -8.20 4.92 -6.36
CA GLN A 47 -9.13 3.81 -6.19
C GLN A 47 -9.51 3.57 -4.72
N ALA A 48 -8.59 3.73 -3.77
CA ALA A 48 -8.91 3.64 -2.35
C ALA A 48 -9.83 4.78 -1.90
N LYS A 49 -9.52 6.02 -2.33
CA LYS A 49 -10.32 7.20 -2.02
C LYS A 49 -11.73 7.15 -2.63
N ASP A 50 -11.84 6.70 -3.88
CA ASP A 50 -13.13 6.51 -4.57
C ASP A 50 -14.00 5.44 -3.89
N GLN A 51 -13.38 4.46 -3.23
CA GLN A 51 -14.06 3.45 -2.43
C GLN A 51 -14.31 3.89 -0.97
N HIS A 52 -14.05 5.16 -0.63
CA HIS A 52 -14.14 5.69 0.74
C HIS A 52 -13.35 4.85 1.77
N LEU A 53 -12.22 4.30 1.35
CA LEU A 53 -11.33 3.53 2.21
C LEU A 53 -10.40 4.47 2.96
N ASP A 54 -10.79 4.84 4.18
CA ASP A 54 -9.94 5.60 5.10
C ASP A 54 -8.97 4.69 5.84
N PHE A 55 -7.70 4.67 5.43
CA PHE A 55 -6.66 3.92 6.11
C PHE A 55 -6.08 4.71 7.28
N SER A 56 -6.05 4.09 8.45
CA SER A 56 -5.36 4.61 9.64
C SER A 56 -3.84 4.52 9.47
N LYS A 57 -3.09 5.35 10.20
CA LYS A 57 -1.61 5.35 10.19
C LYS A 57 -0.95 3.96 10.27
N PRO A 58 -1.34 3.05 11.20
CA PRO A 58 -0.76 1.71 11.25
C PRO A 58 -1.10 0.87 10.01
N GLU A 59 -2.32 0.98 9.48
CA GLU A 59 -2.70 0.30 8.22
C GLU A 59 -1.85 0.82 7.06
N VAL A 60 -1.68 2.14 6.94
CA VAL A 60 -0.84 2.79 5.93
C VAL A 60 0.61 2.31 5.96
N GLN A 61 1.21 2.24 7.16
CA GLN A 61 2.58 1.77 7.31
C GLN A 61 2.73 0.33 6.81
N LEU A 62 1.76 -0.51 7.11
CA LEU A 62 1.76 -1.89 6.65
C LEU A 62 1.65 -1.98 5.12
N ILE A 63 0.81 -1.15 4.50
CA ILE A 63 0.71 -1.07 3.03
C ILE A 63 2.04 -0.63 2.42
N CYS A 64 2.68 0.37 3.03
CA CYS A 64 4.01 0.81 2.62
C CYS A 64 5.00 -0.33 2.66
N GLU A 65 5.08 -1.08 3.76
CA GLU A 65 5.99 -2.21 3.91
C GLU A 65 5.72 -3.30 2.88
N LEU A 66 4.46 -3.64 2.62
CA LEU A 66 4.09 -4.62 1.60
C LEU A 66 4.52 -4.19 0.20
N LEU A 67 4.29 -2.92 -0.14
CA LEU A 67 4.70 -2.37 -1.42
C LEU A 67 6.21 -2.32 -1.56
N SER A 68 6.86 -1.87 -0.51
CA SER A 68 8.28 -1.58 -0.51
C SER A 68 9.12 -2.84 -0.39
N LYS A 69 8.58 -3.94 0.13
CA LYS A 69 9.29 -5.23 0.29
C LYS A 69 9.94 -5.72 -1.02
N ASP A 70 9.26 -5.53 -2.15
CA ASP A 70 9.75 -5.98 -3.46
C ASP A 70 10.51 -4.90 -4.23
N LEU A 71 10.60 -3.67 -3.68
CA LEU A 71 11.24 -2.53 -4.31
C LEU A 71 12.67 -2.32 -3.79
N PRO A 72 13.58 -1.75 -4.61
CA PRO A 72 14.90 -1.32 -4.14
C PRO A 72 14.79 -0.27 -3.02
N ALA A 73 15.73 -0.28 -2.07
CA ALA A 73 15.79 0.67 -0.94
C ALA A 73 15.46 2.15 -1.27
N PRO A 74 16.01 2.77 -2.34
CA PRO A 74 15.68 4.16 -2.69
C PRO A 74 14.21 4.37 -3.09
N GLU A 75 13.57 3.36 -3.69
CA GLU A 75 12.15 3.41 -4.04
C GLU A 75 11.26 3.25 -2.80
N GLN A 76 11.69 2.44 -1.83
CA GLN A 76 10.96 2.25 -0.57
C GLN A 76 10.76 3.57 0.19
N GLU A 77 11.82 4.38 0.31
CA GLU A 77 11.74 5.69 0.95
C GLU A 77 10.83 6.66 0.20
N ARG A 78 10.85 6.61 -1.13
CA ARG A 78 9.99 7.46 -1.97
C ARG A 78 8.52 7.09 -1.82
N VAL A 79 8.19 5.81 -1.82
CA VAL A 79 6.83 5.33 -1.56
C VAL A 79 6.36 5.80 -0.17
N LYS A 80 7.20 5.65 0.86
CA LYS A 80 6.89 6.15 2.21
C LYS A 80 6.62 7.66 2.24
N LYS A 81 7.46 8.46 1.58
CA LYS A 81 7.28 9.93 1.52
C LYS A 81 5.98 10.31 0.80
N LEU A 82 5.67 9.66 -0.32
CA LEU A 82 4.42 9.90 -1.06
C LEU A 82 3.19 9.55 -0.23
N MET A 83 3.20 8.39 0.45
CA MET A 83 2.11 8.00 1.34
C MET A 83 1.90 9.01 2.47
N ASN A 84 2.98 9.49 3.06
CA ASN A 84 2.91 10.48 4.14
C ASN A 84 2.42 11.86 3.67
N LEU A 85 2.67 12.23 2.41
CA LEU A 85 2.14 13.46 1.81
C LEU A 85 0.66 13.34 1.41
N LEU A 86 0.22 12.15 1.03
CA LEU A 86 -1.14 11.90 0.54
C LEU A 86 -2.13 11.58 1.67
N MET A 87 -1.61 11.19 2.85
CA MET A 87 -2.41 10.84 4.04
C MET A 87 -2.05 11.65 5.28
N GLY A 88 -1.20 12.67 5.14
CA GLY A 88 -1.01 13.74 6.12
C GLY A 88 -2.00 14.86 5.89
#